data_AF-A0A354HUY1-F1
#
_entry.id   AF-A0A354HUY1-F1
#
_cell.length_a   1.000
_cell.length_b   1.000
_cell.length_c   1.000
_cell.angle_alpha   90.00
_cell.angle_beta   90.00
_cell.angle_gamma   90.00
#
_symmetry.space_group_name_H-M   'P 1'
#
loop_
_entity.id
_entity.type
_entity.pdbx_description
1 polymer ?
#
loop_
_entity_poly.entity_id
_entity_poly.type
_entity_poly.pdbx_seq_one_letter_code
_entity_poly.pdbx_strand_id
1 'polypeptide(L)'
;MKKTSLFLVALLVLALLAGCANTPPTDEPEESAWEFTIGDKDFTIEGLRKMESVTIDLEKKGEVNSYTGVPLSVLLTEAGIADFESLTLEAEDGYSAGITQ
;
A
#
# COMPACT_ATOMS: atom_id res chain seq x y z
N MET A 1 -60.27 10.35 -6.82
CA MET A 1 -59.03 11.08 -7.17
C MET A 1 -57.97 11.09 -6.06
N LYS A 2 -58.31 11.00 -4.77
CA LYS A 2 -57.34 11.01 -3.65
C LYS A 2 -56.63 9.67 -3.39
N LYS A 3 -57.28 8.54 -3.74
CA LYS A 3 -56.74 7.18 -3.57
C LYS A 3 -55.79 6.77 -4.70
N THR A 4 -56.03 7.25 -5.93
CA THR A 4 -55.22 6.96 -7.11
C THR A 4 -53.86 7.69 -7.08
N SER A 5 -53.81 8.86 -6.46
CA SER A 5 -52.56 9.61 -6.24
C SER A 5 -51.63 8.92 -5.23
N LEU A 6 -52.18 8.26 -4.22
CA LEU A 6 -51.40 7.51 -3.22
C LEU A 6 -50.72 6.27 -3.83
N PHE A 7 -51.41 5.56 -4.73
CA PHE A 7 -50.85 4.41 -5.44
C PHE A 7 -49.73 4.81 -6.42
N LEU A 8 -49.85 5.96 -7.08
CA LEU A 8 -48.83 6.42 -8.04
C LEU A 8 -47.53 6.86 -7.36
N VAL A 9 -47.63 7.48 -6.18
CA VAL A 9 -46.47 7.86 -5.35
C VAL A 9 -45.81 6.63 -4.73
N ALA A 10 -46.60 5.65 -4.29
CA ALA A 10 -46.07 4.38 -3.78
C ALA A 10 -45.32 3.58 -4.86
N LEU A 11 -45.84 3.57 -6.10
CA LEU A 11 -45.18 2.91 -7.24
C LEU A 11 -43.87 3.63 -7.64
N LEU A 12 -43.85 4.96 -7.57
CA LEU A 12 -42.67 5.78 -7.88
C LEU A 12 -41.55 5.58 -6.84
N VAL A 13 -41.89 5.51 -5.56
CA VAL A 13 -40.93 5.27 -4.46
C VAL A 13 -40.33 3.86 -4.55
N LEU A 14 -41.13 2.86 -4.95
CA LEU A 14 -40.65 1.48 -5.13
C LEU A 14 -39.67 1.34 -6.31
N ALA A 15 -39.84 2.15 -7.36
CA ALA A 15 -38.93 2.18 -8.51
C ALA A 15 -37.58 2.85 -8.18
N LEU A 16 -37.55 3.81 -7.25
CA LEU A 16 -36.32 4.46 -6.78
C LEU A 16 -35.46 3.54 -5.90
N LEU A 17 -36.07 2.59 -5.18
CA LEU A 17 -35.36 1.62 -4.32
C LEU A 17 -34.66 0.50 -5.11
N ALA A 18 -35.11 0.19 -6.33
CA ALA A 18 -34.49 -0.81 -7.21
C ALA A 18 -33.26 -0.29 -7.97
N GLY A 19 -33.00 1.03 -7.95
CA GLY A 19 -31.90 1.68 -8.68
C GLY A 19 -30.53 1.67 -7.99
N CYS A 20 -30.44 1.19 -6.75
CA CYS A 20 -29.20 1.18 -5.95
C CYS A 20 -28.63 -0.23 -5.74
N ALA A 21 -28.79 -1.14 -6.70
CA ALA A 21 -28.30 -2.52 -6.60
C ALA A 21 -27.15 -2.85 -7.57
N ASN A 22 -26.56 -1.85 -8.22
CA ASN A 22 -25.39 -2.00 -9.09
C ASN A 22 -24.18 -1.27 -8.52
N THR A 23 -23.76 -1.66 -7.32
CA THR A 23 -22.36 -1.43 -6.92
C THR A 23 -21.54 -2.47 -7.69
N PRO A 24 -20.62 -2.07 -8.58
CA PRO A 24 -19.65 -2.99 -9.13
C PRO A 24 -18.95 -3.71 -7.97
N PRO A 25 -18.56 -4.99 -8.12
CA PRO A 25 -17.66 -5.61 -7.14
C PRO A 25 -16.48 -4.66 -6.98
N THR A 26 -16.30 -4.16 -5.76
CA THR A 26 -15.07 -3.51 -5.38
C THR A 26 -14.03 -4.62 -5.41
N ASP A 27 -13.08 -4.54 -6.35
CA ASP A 27 -11.95 -5.44 -6.36
C ASP A 27 -11.33 -5.39 -4.96
N GLU A 28 -11.47 -6.49 -4.21
CA GLU A 28 -10.68 -6.68 -3.00
C GLU A 28 -9.21 -6.53 -3.43
N PRO A 29 -8.41 -5.70 -2.74
CA PRO A 29 -7.01 -5.57 -3.11
C PRO A 29 -6.39 -6.96 -3.01
N GLU A 30 -5.92 -7.49 -4.14
CA GLU A 30 -5.16 -8.74 -4.16
C GLU A 30 -4.01 -8.60 -3.16
N GLU A 31 -3.95 -9.50 -2.16
CA GLU A 31 -2.83 -9.55 -1.24
C GLU A 31 -1.55 -9.72 -2.05
N SER A 32 -0.56 -8.87 -1.76
CA SER A 32 0.71 -8.95 -2.45
C SER A 32 1.37 -10.29 -2.25
N ALA A 33 1.90 -10.88 -3.32
CA ALA A 33 2.81 -12.01 -3.19
C ALA A 33 4.20 -11.59 -2.65
N TRP A 34 4.48 -10.28 -2.50
CA TRP A 34 5.80 -9.77 -2.12
C TRP A 34 5.72 -8.92 -0.85
N GLU A 35 6.18 -9.53 0.23
CA GLU A 35 6.32 -8.93 1.56
C GLU A 35 7.77 -9.01 2.05
N PHE A 36 8.12 -8.14 2.97
CA PHE A 36 9.40 -8.18 3.69
C PHE A 36 9.19 -7.63 5.10
N THR A 37 10.12 -7.98 6.00
CA THR A 37 10.03 -7.61 7.41
C THR A 37 11.15 -6.67 7.81
N ILE A 38 10.84 -5.75 8.73
CA ILE A 38 11.82 -4.94 9.44
C ILE A 38 11.51 -5.07 10.93
N GLY A 39 12.41 -5.70 11.68
CA GLY A 39 12.10 -6.12 13.05
C GLY A 39 10.88 -7.03 13.06
N ASP A 40 9.88 -6.67 13.85
CA ASP A 40 8.61 -7.40 13.97
C ASP A 40 7.49 -6.83 13.08
N LYS A 41 7.81 -5.91 12.16
CA LYS A 41 6.81 -5.26 11.29
C LYS A 41 6.89 -5.75 9.86
N ASP A 42 5.75 -6.18 9.33
CA ASP A 42 5.58 -6.59 7.94
C ASP A 42 5.30 -5.37 7.05
N PHE A 43 5.87 -5.39 5.85
CA PHE A 43 5.67 -4.41 4.80
C PHE A 43 5.33 -5.12 3.48
N THR A 44 4.37 -4.58 2.73
CA THR A 44 4.05 -5.06 1.38
C THR A 44 4.60 -4.13 0.31
N ILE A 45 4.82 -4.64 -0.89
CA ILE A 45 5.31 -3.83 -2.02
C ILE A 45 4.31 -2.73 -2.42
N GLU A 46 3.00 -2.96 -2.33
CA GLU A 46 1.96 -1.94 -2.59
C GLU A 46 1.94 -0.88 -1.50
N GLY A 47 2.21 -1.29 -0.25
CA GLY A 47 2.43 -0.36 0.86
C GLY A 47 3.60 0.56 0.57
N LEU A 48 4.76 -0.02 0.24
CA LEU A 48 5.98 0.72 -0.15
C LEU A 48 5.72 1.71 -1.30
N ARG A 49 5.01 1.29 -2.35
CA ARG A 49 4.73 2.13 -3.53
C ARG A 49 3.86 3.35 -3.23
N LYS A 50 3.11 3.34 -2.11
CA LYS A 50 2.30 4.47 -1.66
C LYS A 50 3.08 5.43 -0.77
N MET A 51 4.25 5.03 -0.26
CA MET A 51 5.10 5.87 0.57
C MET A 51 5.85 6.90 -0.29
N GLU A 52 6.23 8.00 0.34
CA GLU A 52 7.07 9.02 -0.31
C GLU A 52 8.42 8.40 -0.70
N SER A 53 8.83 8.62 -1.94
CA SER A 53 10.10 8.15 -2.48
C SER A 53 11.00 9.32 -2.83
N VAL A 54 12.30 9.07 -2.76
CA VAL A 54 13.34 10.01 -3.18
C VAL A 54 14.14 9.39 -4.32
N THR A 55 14.70 10.25 -5.16
CA THR A 55 15.66 9.86 -6.20
C THR A 55 17.04 10.37 -5.81
N ILE A 56 18.02 9.46 -5.81
CA ILE A 56 19.42 9.77 -5.53
C ILE A 56 20.31 9.26 -6.66
N ASP A 57 21.29 10.05 -7.06
CA ASP A 57 22.32 9.64 -8.01
C ASP A 57 23.56 9.16 -7.22
N LEU A 58 23.98 7.92 -7.49
CA LEU A 58 25.13 7.30 -6.83
C LEU A 58 26.09 6.73 -7.87
N GLU A 59 27.38 7.00 -7.69
CA GLU A 59 28.43 6.36 -8.47
C GLU A 59 28.70 4.95 -7.93
N LYS A 60 28.58 3.95 -8.80
CA LYS A 60 28.91 2.56 -8.48
C LYS A 60 29.76 2.00 -9.61
N LYS A 61 30.97 1.53 -9.27
CA LYS A 61 31.94 0.96 -10.23
C LYS A 61 32.27 1.91 -11.40
N GLY A 62 32.34 3.22 -11.15
CA GLY A 62 32.68 4.23 -12.17
C GLY A 62 31.49 4.72 -13.01
N GLU A 63 30.28 4.24 -12.74
CA GLU A 63 29.06 4.65 -13.43
C GLU A 63 28.11 5.35 -12.45
N VAL A 64 27.64 6.54 -12.82
CA VAL A 64 26.58 7.24 -12.08
C VAL A 64 25.24 6.62 -12.46
N ASN A 65 24.55 6.09 -11.46
CA ASN A 65 23.24 5.48 -11.59
C ASN A 65 22.23 6.23 -10.72
N SER A 66 21.01 6.36 -11.22
CA SER A 66 19.91 6.97 -10.47
C SER A 66 19.07 5.88 -9.79
N TYR A 67 18.79 6.06 -8.50
CA TYR A 67 18.04 5.13 -7.68
C TYR A 67 16.84 5.82 -7.07
N THR A 68 15.65 5.25 -7.26
CA THR A 68 14.40 5.74 -6.67
C THR A 68 13.87 4.73 -5.67
N GLY A 69 13.56 5.18 -4.46
CA GLY A 69 13.03 4.32 -3.41
C GLY A 69 12.58 5.08 -2.17
N VAL A 70 11.97 4.34 -1.24
CA VAL A 70 11.61 4.87 0.08
C VAL A 70 12.87 4.96 0.93
N PRO A 71 13.13 6.09 1.61
CA PRO A 71 14.26 6.19 2.52
C PRO A 71 14.20 5.12 3.61
N LEU A 72 15.30 4.38 3.80
CA LEU A 72 15.38 3.32 4.81
C LEU A 72 15.10 3.82 6.23
N SER A 73 15.50 5.04 6.56
CA SER A 73 15.19 5.69 7.84
C SER A 73 13.70 5.84 8.12
N VAL A 74 12.88 6.08 7.08
CA VAL A 74 11.42 6.17 7.22
C VAL A 74 10.86 4.80 7.55
N LEU A 75 11.33 3.74 6.88
CA LEU A 75 10.90 2.37 7.17
C LEU A 75 11.28 1.92 8.58
N LEU A 76 12.49 2.24 9.03
CA LEU A 76 12.93 1.95 10.40
C LEU A 76 12.08 2.70 11.44
N THR A 77 11.77 3.98 11.18
CA THR A 77 10.89 4.78 12.05
C THR A 77 9.48 4.17 12.11
N GLU A 78 8.93 3.76 10.97
CA GLU A 78 7.64 3.06 10.89
C GLU A 78 7.62 1.72 11.64
N ALA A 79 8.77 1.04 11.72
CA ALA A 79 8.97 -0.17 12.51
C ALA A 79 9.21 0.12 14.00
N GLY A 80 9.22 1.38 14.43
CA GLY A 80 9.48 1.77 15.83
C GLY A 80 10.95 1.65 16.23
N ILE A 81 11.87 1.54 15.26
CA ILE A 81 13.31 1.43 15.48
C ILE A 81 13.92 2.82 15.34
N ALA A 82 14.23 3.44 16.47
CA ALA A 82 14.86 4.76 16.51
C ALA A 82 16.40 4.68 16.51
N ASP A 83 16.96 3.67 17.18
CA ASP A 83 18.41 3.49 17.37
C ASP A 83 18.80 2.03 17.09
N PHE A 84 19.93 1.83 16.40
CA PHE A 84 20.52 0.53 16.12
C PHE A 84 22.04 0.65 15.95
N GLU A 85 22.79 -0.38 16.34
CA GLU A 85 24.25 -0.46 16.12
C GLU A 85 24.59 -0.98 14.71
N SER A 86 23.83 -1.98 14.26
CA SER A 86 23.99 -2.61 12.95
C SER A 86 22.65 -3.03 12.38
N LEU A 87 22.53 -2.97 11.05
CA LEU A 87 21.39 -3.50 10.30
C LEU A 87 21.86 -4.67 9.44
N THR A 88 21.19 -5.83 9.56
CA THR A 88 21.37 -6.96 8.65
C THR A 88 20.25 -6.96 7.63
N LEU A 89 20.59 -6.91 6.35
CA LEU A 89 19.66 -7.08 5.24
C LEU A 89 19.81 -8.51 4.73
N GLU A 90 18.73 -9.29 4.79
CA GLU A 90 18.66 -10.67 4.32
C GLU A 90 17.70 -10.75 3.15
N ALA A 91 18.15 -11.37 2.06
CA ALA A 91 17.34 -11.65 0.88
C ALA A 91 16.77 -13.06 0.93
N GLU A 92 15.72 -13.32 0.15
CA GLU A 92 15.05 -14.62 0.06
C GLU A 92 15.99 -15.78 -0.32
N ASP A 93 17.06 -15.50 -1.09
CA ASP A 93 18.07 -16.49 -1.49
C ASP A 93 19.10 -16.81 -0.40
N GLY A 94 18.93 -16.24 0.81
CA GLY A 94 19.83 -16.41 1.94
C GLY A 94 21.09 -15.54 1.88
N TYR A 95 21.23 -14.68 0.86
CA TYR A 95 22.28 -13.68 0.85
C TYR A 95 22.04 -12.63 1.92
N SER A 96 23.08 -12.28 2.68
CA SER A 96 23.00 -11.23 3.70
C SER A 96 24.15 -10.23 3.62
N ALA A 97 23.86 -8.98 3.98
CA ALA A 97 24.82 -7.91 4.08
C ALA A 97 24.53 -7.03 5.30
N GLY A 98 25.58 -6.50 5.92
CA GLY A 98 25.48 -5.62 7.08
C GLY A 98 25.72 -4.15 6.73
N ILE A 99 24.96 -3.26 7.37
CA ILE A 99 25.22 -1.82 7.42
C ILE A 99 25.52 -1.46 8.87
N THR A 100 26.63 -0.77 9.11
CA THR A 100 26.99 -0.20 10.42
C THR A 100 26.82 1.31 10.34
N GLN A 101 26.38 1.90 11.45
CA GLN A 101 26.23 3.36 11.55
C GLN A 101 27.53 4.02 12.02
#